data_AF-A0A226E842-F1
#
_entry.id   AF-A0A226E842-F1
#
_cell.length_a   1.000
_cell.length_b   1.000
_cell.length_c   1.000
_cell.angle_alpha   90.00
_cell.angle_beta   90.00
_cell.angle_gamma   90.00
#
_symmetry.space_group_name_H-M   'P 1'
#
loop_
_entity.id
_entity.type
_entity.pdbx_description
1 polymer ?
#
loop_
_entity_poly.entity_id
_entity_poly.type
_entity_poly.pdbx_seq_one_letter_code
_entity_poly.pdbx_strand_id
1 'polypeptide(L)'
;MWLAFKTFVDQFRHRNPLPFVISDRLEQVCCTPLAKKQNTFVHLSFALLVVHTIYCFLRLMWLWKTGLGSNKDQNFEIIRVYLLIFFTFLPLSFFAMGFVIAKRFRTISAILNLLKGLKEIGHEIRASSSPTMGSPPNYKILTQAMKFFISLSKYPLPVIVLTMVLFRVDPLDLPISSVISMVSLPSILSNLVSFLLRASLITIFINELLKSINAFFILGLMIVCSTSEVLQALTSLNYKKSMRLIWYERNLQAREIQLYQQLSIWMGFTNQNLCYFSVPPLLFFGVSFIILGLYGTVRMRDRMPFLLYLLLPISSLMGSSFVVFMIPEAAKVYERSNLYLCKTCRELGRGTWEKKVIRSLRPMAVQIGPFGSIRNNLMRIVVSVADKVGQYECAPGAPDRYWDPHRPKDEDKPGQNIHKDVSCHSYCGNCADNDSHGDEHDQKGGPSHAHMELLLPLLLLQILLLIHTSTSDRSNVSINCTPRHGDCSFYLTCVEHHVPCGRSGYVRQYGYKYCQRFRFHAPLFSRRGRKWLWQVMTCLQAELAAALNLDTNDIVPSSFNDTQPTCASIKETAFESHTKCYTEVTPSVCFLNGMDMLLISKIIRQDLLGYDTMKGTIEVLEVCEHQWTKFLRL
;
A
#
# COMPACT_ATOMS: atom_id res chain seq x y z
N MET A 1 -24.56 1.68 10.88
CA MET A 1 -23.20 2.14 10.50
C MET A 1 -23.02 3.64 10.71
N TRP A 2 -23.95 4.50 10.27
CA TRP A 2 -23.94 5.95 10.53
C TRP A 2 -23.73 6.33 12.00
N LEU A 3 -24.44 5.70 12.93
CA LEU A 3 -24.20 5.87 14.37
C LEU A 3 -22.77 5.55 14.82
N ALA A 4 -22.13 4.52 14.25
CA ALA A 4 -20.74 4.19 14.55
C ALA A 4 -19.80 5.27 13.98
N PHE A 5 -20.07 5.77 12.77
CA PHE A 5 -19.32 6.89 12.20
C PHE A 5 -19.48 8.19 13.00
N LYS A 6 -20.69 8.48 13.49
CA LYS A 6 -20.95 9.58 14.42
C LYS A 6 -20.14 9.43 15.69
N THR A 7 -20.17 8.25 16.30
CA THR A 7 -19.40 7.96 17.52
C THR A 7 -17.90 8.15 17.29
N PHE A 8 -17.38 7.75 16.12
CA PHE A 8 -15.99 8.00 15.73
C PHE A 8 -15.68 9.50 15.62
N VAL A 9 -16.52 10.27 14.93
CA VAL A 9 -16.31 11.73 14.80
C VAL A 9 -16.36 12.42 16.17
N ASP A 10 -17.35 12.10 16.99
CA ASP A 10 -17.53 12.68 18.31
C ASP A 10 -16.34 12.35 19.24
N GLN A 11 -15.82 11.11 19.16
CA GLN A 11 -14.66 10.71 19.95
C GLN A 11 -13.39 11.49 19.61
N PHE A 12 -13.12 11.72 18.32
CA PHE A 12 -11.91 12.44 17.90
C PHE A 12 -12.09 13.96 17.94
N ARG A 13 -13.31 14.48 18.06
CA ARG A 13 -13.61 15.92 18.13
C ARG A 13 -12.76 16.70 19.15
N HIS A 14 -12.51 16.10 20.32
CA HIS A 14 -11.74 16.74 21.40
C HIS A 14 -10.25 16.41 21.38
N ARG A 15 -9.85 15.26 20.82
CA ARG A 15 -8.46 14.78 20.83
C ARG A 15 -7.68 15.23 19.59
N ASN A 16 -8.31 15.12 18.43
CA ASN A 16 -7.72 15.40 17.12
C ASN A 16 -8.86 15.73 16.13
N PRO A 17 -9.24 17.02 16.07
CA PRO A 17 -10.53 17.43 15.54
C PRO A 17 -10.70 17.03 14.07
N LEU A 18 -11.88 16.50 13.75
CA LEU A 18 -12.28 16.14 12.39
C LEU A 18 -13.19 17.23 11.81
N PRO A 19 -13.02 17.62 10.54
CA PRO A 19 -13.83 18.64 9.87
C PRO A 19 -15.20 18.12 9.43
N PHE A 20 -15.86 17.29 10.26
CA PHE A 20 -17.10 16.61 9.94
C PHE A 20 -18.18 16.88 10.99
N VAL A 21 -19.40 17.12 10.53
CA VAL A 21 -20.62 17.07 11.34
C VAL A 21 -21.55 16.04 10.71
N ILE A 22 -21.99 15.08 11.51
CA ILE A 22 -22.83 13.98 11.04
C ILE A 22 -24.25 14.19 11.53
N SER A 23 -25.19 14.25 10.59
CA SER A 23 -26.62 14.18 10.88
C SER A 23 -27.08 12.73 10.74
N ASP A 24 -27.22 12.04 11.87
CA ASP A 24 -27.62 10.62 11.90
C ASP A 24 -29.02 10.41 11.30
N ARG A 25 -29.97 11.30 11.61
CA ARG A 25 -31.33 11.25 11.05
C ARG A 25 -31.36 11.46 9.53
N LEU A 26 -30.46 12.28 9.02
CA LEU A 26 -30.41 12.60 7.59
C LEU A 26 -29.44 11.71 6.82
N GLU A 27 -28.65 10.86 7.48
CA GLU A 27 -27.57 10.08 6.85
C GLU A 27 -26.65 10.95 5.99
N GLN A 28 -26.26 12.11 6.51
CA GLN A 28 -25.46 13.11 5.80
C GLN A 28 -24.25 13.55 6.61
N VAL A 29 -23.17 13.86 5.88
CA VAL A 29 -21.91 14.38 6.39
C VAL A 29 -21.70 15.78 5.84
N CYS A 30 -21.74 16.76 6.73
CA CYS A 30 -21.42 18.15 6.41
C CYS A 30 -19.95 18.43 6.76
N CYS A 31 -19.25 19.11 5.85
CA CYS A 31 -17.92 19.64 6.14
C CYS A 31 -18.07 20.95 6.92
N THR A 32 -17.54 21.02 8.14
CA THR A 32 -17.45 22.27 8.88
C THR A 32 -16.01 22.79 8.85
N PRO A 33 -15.80 24.09 8.57
CA PRO A 33 -14.47 24.66 8.65
C PRO A 33 -13.98 24.56 10.10
N LEU A 34 -12.79 23.99 10.29
CA LEU A 34 -12.13 23.97 11.59
C LEU A 34 -11.63 25.37 11.93
N ALA A 35 -11.64 25.72 13.21
CA ALA A 35 -10.99 26.94 13.67
C ALA A 35 -9.50 26.92 13.27
N LYS A 36 -8.89 28.09 12.99
CA LYS A 36 -7.49 28.18 12.52
C LYS A 36 -6.53 27.37 13.41
N LYS A 37 -6.68 27.44 14.75
CA LYS A 37 -5.88 26.67 15.72
C LYS A 37 -6.06 25.15 15.56
N GLN A 38 -7.29 24.68 15.39
CA GLN A 38 -7.61 23.27 15.20
C GLN A 38 -7.06 22.76 13.87
N ASN A 39 -7.20 23.53 12.78
CA ASN A 39 -6.65 23.16 11.48
C ASN A 39 -5.12 23.06 11.51
N THR A 40 -4.44 24.02 12.16
CA THR A 40 -2.99 23.95 12.38
C THR A 40 -2.62 22.71 13.18
N PHE A 41 -3.36 22.37 14.23
CA PHE A 41 -3.12 21.17 15.04
C PHE A 41 -3.28 19.87 14.23
N VAL A 42 -4.29 19.76 13.37
CA VAL A 42 -4.50 18.59 12.50
C VAL A 42 -3.34 18.43 11.51
N HIS A 43 -2.85 19.54 10.93
CA HIS A 43 -1.68 19.46 10.05
C HIS A 43 -0.38 19.17 10.80
N LEU A 44 -0.21 19.71 12.00
CA LEU A 44 0.95 19.46 12.84
C LEU A 44 1.00 18.00 13.32
N SER A 45 -0.12 17.45 13.77
CA SER A 45 -0.22 16.04 14.19
C SER A 45 0.04 15.07 13.04
N PHE A 46 -0.49 15.36 11.84
CA PHE A 46 -0.15 14.60 10.64
C PHE A 46 1.34 14.75 10.26
N ALA A 47 1.90 15.96 10.31
CA ALA A 47 3.33 16.17 10.06
C ALA A 47 4.20 15.40 11.08
N LEU A 48 3.79 15.36 12.35
CA LEU A 48 4.47 14.57 13.38
C LEU A 48 4.43 13.08 13.07
N LEU A 49 3.29 12.54 12.60
CA LEU A 49 3.20 11.15 12.11
C LEU A 49 4.22 10.89 10.99
N VAL A 50 4.32 11.80 10.02
CA VAL A 50 5.27 11.68 8.89
C VAL A 50 6.72 11.70 9.38
N VAL A 51 7.09 12.72 10.15
CA VAL A 51 8.46 12.91 10.66
C VAL A 51 8.89 11.73 11.54
N HIS A 52 8.00 11.26 12.43
CA HIS A 52 8.27 10.10 13.26
C HIS A 52 8.49 8.84 12.43
N THR A 53 7.66 8.60 11.40
CA THR A 53 7.80 7.42 10.53
C THR A 53 9.12 7.45 9.76
N ILE A 54 9.50 8.62 9.22
CA ILE A 54 10.79 8.81 8.54
C ILE A 54 11.93 8.60 9.53
N TYR A 55 11.84 9.15 10.74
CA TYR A 55 12.84 8.95 11.79
C TYR A 55 13.03 7.47 12.12
N CYS A 56 11.94 6.71 12.33
CA CYS A 56 12.02 5.28 12.61
C CYS A 56 12.69 4.51 11.47
N PHE A 57 12.34 4.84 10.22
CA PHE A 57 12.95 4.24 9.05
C PHE A 57 14.46 4.55 8.95
N LEU A 58 14.85 5.81 9.08
CA LEU A 58 16.27 6.21 9.06
C LEU A 58 17.05 5.56 10.19
N ARG A 59 16.45 5.44 11.38
CA ARG A 59 17.06 4.76 12.52
C ARG A 59 17.22 3.26 12.26
N LEU A 60 16.26 2.63 11.61
CA LEU A 60 16.34 1.21 11.22
C LEU A 60 17.47 0.99 10.20
N MET A 61 17.57 1.87 9.19
CA MET A 61 18.66 1.84 8.21
C MET A 61 20.03 2.06 8.85
N TRP A 62 20.12 2.96 9.82
CA TRP A 62 21.34 3.16 10.60
C TRP A 62 21.74 1.90 11.37
N LEU A 63 20.80 1.30 12.11
CA LEU A 63 21.04 0.08 12.87
C LEU A 63 21.43 -1.11 11.99
N TRP A 64 20.81 -1.21 10.81
CA TRP A 64 21.21 -2.19 9.79
C TRP A 64 22.67 -2.00 9.38
N LYS A 65 23.08 -0.76 9.12
CA LYS A 65 24.45 -0.44 8.67
C LYS A 65 25.50 -0.67 9.75
N THR A 66 25.22 -0.30 10.99
CA THR A 66 26.21 -0.40 12.08
C THR A 66 26.27 -1.79 12.71
N GLY A 67 25.28 -2.66 12.43
CA GLY A 67 25.10 -3.92 13.12
C GLY A 67 24.61 -3.74 14.56
N LEU A 68 24.19 -4.85 15.16
CA LEU A 68 23.88 -4.94 16.60
C LEU A 68 25.19 -5.13 17.36
N GLY A 69 25.53 -4.18 18.23
CA GLY A 69 26.71 -4.30 19.08
C GLY A 69 26.65 -5.56 19.96
N SER A 70 27.77 -6.29 20.03
CA SER A 70 27.93 -7.47 20.88
C SER A 70 28.14 -7.08 22.34
N ASN A 71 27.09 -6.56 23.01
CA ASN A 71 27.14 -6.21 24.42
C ASN A 71 26.14 -7.04 25.24
N LYS A 72 26.37 -7.13 26.56
CA LYS A 72 25.57 -7.91 27.51
C LYS A 72 24.07 -7.56 27.54
N ASP A 73 23.66 -6.43 26.97
CA ASP A 73 22.27 -5.95 26.91
C ASP A 73 21.51 -6.34 25.64
N GLN A 74 21.95 -7.39 24.92
CA GLN A 74 21.36 -7.84 23.65
C GLN A 74 19.82 -7.99 23.66
N ASN A 75 19.22 -8.46 24.77
CA ASN A 75 17.77 -8.69 24.83
C ASN A 75 16.96 -7.39 24.69
N PHE A 76 17.38 -6.30 25.34
CA PHE A 76 16.67 -5.02 25.26
C PHE A 76 16.84 -4.36 23.90
N GLU A 77 18.03 -4.47 23.30
CA GLU A 77 18.27 -3.95 21.96
C GLU A 77 17.46 -4.71 20.90
N ILE A 78 17.33 -6.04 21.01
CA ILE A 78 16.45 -6.83 20.15
C ILE A 78 14.99 -6.36 20.25
N ILE A 79 14.49 -6.11 21.45
CA ILE A 79 13.14 -5.60 21.69
C ILE A 79 12.96 -4.21 21.07
N ARG A 80 13.94 -3.32 21.25
CA ARG A 80 13.93 -1.96 20.71
C ARG A 80 13.95 -1.96 19.18
N VAL A 81 14.80 -2.78 18.56
CA VAL A 81 14.85 -2.96 17.10
C VAL A 81 13.50 -3.48 16.58
N TYR A 82 12.96 -4.51 17.23
CA TYR A 82 11.69 -5.09 16.82
C TYR A 82 10.54 -4.07 16.90
N LEU A 83 10.46 -3.29 17.98
CA LEU A 83 9.47 -2.23 18.11
C LEU A 83 9.70 -1.09 17.13
N LEU A 84 10.94 -0.77 16.78
CA LEU A 84 11.25 0.21 15.74
C LEU A 84 10.70 -0.24 14.37
N ILE A 85 10.88 -1.52 14.01
CA ILE A 85 10.28 -2.11 12.81
C ILE A 85 8.75 -1.99 12.90
N PHE A 86 8.17 -2.40 14.02
CA PHE A 86 6.73 -2.34 14.26
C PHE A 86 6.16 -0.91 14.10
N PHE A 87 6.80 0.09 14.70
CA PHE A 87 6.44 1.52 14.57
C PHE A 87 6.76 2.14 13.21
N THR A 88 7.50 1.44 12.36
CA THR A 88 7.73 1.87 10.98
C THR A 88 6.60 1.36 10.08
N PHE A 89 6.30 0.06 10.13
CA PHE A 89 5.32 -0.58 9.24
C PHE A 89 3.88 -0.20 9.55
N LEU A 90 3.53 -0.03 10.84
CA LEU A 90 2.15 0.29 11.23
C LEU A 90 1.69 1.65 10.69
N PRO A 91 2.40 2.78 10.89
CA PRO A 91 2.04 4.06 10.29
C PRO A 91 2.03 4.04 8.78
N LEU A 92 2.99 3.37 8.13
CA LEU A 92 3.05 3.27 6.66
C LEU A 92 1.78 2.64 6.07
N SER A 93 1.19 1.67 6.78
CA SER A 93 -0.07 1.02 6.38
C SER A 93 -1.26 1.99 6.32
N PHE A 94 -1.28 3.01 7.19
CA PHE A 94 -2.42 3.93 7.33
C PHE A 94 -2.10 5.38 6.95
N PHE A 95 -0.87 5.66 6.55
CA PHE A 95 -0.37 6.98 6.18
C PHE A 95 -1.27 7.65 5.12
N ALA A 96 -1.63 6.89 4.09
CA ALA A 96 -2.50 7.35 3.02
C ALA A 96 -3.87 7.82 3.55
N MET A 97 -4.44 7.10 4.53
CA MET A 97 -5.70 7.51 5.13
C MET A 97 -5.55 8.78 5.98
N GLY A 98 -4.47 8.89 6.75
CA GLY A 98 -4.15 10.11 7.49
C GLY A 98 -4.04 11.32 6.56
N PHE A 99 -3.41 11.15 5.40
CA PHE A 99 -3.33 12.19 4.38
C PHE A 99 -4.70 12.56 3.81
N VAL A 100 -5.55 11.58 3.50
CA VAL A 100 -6.92 11.84 2.99
C VAL A 100 -7.71 12.66 4.01
N ILE A 101 -7.65 12.32 5.30
CA ILE A 101 -8.35 13.07 6.37
C ILE A 101 -7.76 14.47 6.52
N ALA A 102 -6.43 14.61 6.52
CA ALA A 102 -5.78 15.88 6.76
C ALA A 102 -5.91 16.85 5.57
N LYS A 103 -5.83 16.36 4.33
CA LYS A 103 -5.73 17.22 3.12
C LYS A 103 -6.90 17.09 2.15
N ARG A 104 -7.63 15.97 2.16
CA ARG A 104 -8.69 15.67 1.18
C ARG A 104 -10.04 15.33 1.83
N PHE A 105 -10.32 15.82 3.04
CA PHE A 105 -11.53 15.47 3.79
C PHE A 105 -12.84 15.74 3.03
N ARG A 106 -12.90 16.76 2.17
CA ARG A 106 -14.07 17.05 1.31
C ARG A 106 -14.45 15.86 0.42
N THR A 107 -13.46 15.08 -0.01
CA THR A 107 -13.67 13.86 -0.79
C THR A 107 -14.49 12.83 0.00
N ILE A 108 -14.23 12.66 1.29
CA ILE A 108 -14.97 11.72 2.15
C ILE A 108 -16.45 12.12 2.22
N SER A 109 -16.73 13.40 2.44
CA SER A 109 -18.11 13.92 2.47
C SER A 109 -18.82 13.72 1.13
N ALA A 110 -18.14 13.98 0.00
CA ALA A 110 -18.69 13.75 -1.33
C ALA A 110 -19.00 12.25 -1.59
N ILE A 111 -18.11 11.34 -1.19
CA ILE A 111 -18.31 9.89 -1.33
C ILE A 111 -19.51 9.43 -0.48
N LEU A 112 -19.56 9.84 0.79
CA LEU A 112 -20.57 9.37 1.73
C LEU A 112 -21.96 9.96 1.49
N ASN A 113 -22.07 11.23 1.09
CA ASN A 113 -23.37 11.85 0.86
C ASN A 113 -24.10 11.26 -0.36
N LEU A 114 -23.37 10.81 -1.38
CA LEU A 114 -23.99 10.14 -2.52
C LEU A 114 -24.51 8.74 -2.18
N LEU A 115 -23.97 8.12 -1.13
CA LEU A 115 -24.35 6.78 -0.69
C LEU A 115 -25.83 6.70 -0.30
N LYS A 116 -26.34 7.75 0.34
CA LYS A 116 -27.76 7.85 0.72
C LYS A 116 -28.67 7.81 -0.50
N GLY A 117 -28.40 8.66 -1.50
CA GLY A 117 -29.22 8.71 -2.72
C GLY A 117 -29.21 7.38 -3.48
N LEU A 118 -28.05 6.72 -3.57
CA LEU A 118 -27.95 5.39 -4.19
C LEU A 118 -28.75 4.33 -3.42
N LYS A 119 -28.77 4.39 -2.08
CA LYS A 119 -29.58 3.50 -1.24
C LYS A 119 -31.07 3.77 -1.38
N GLU A 120 -31.49 5.03 -1.35
CA GLU A 120 -32.90 5.42 -1.51
C GLU A 120 -33.46 4.92 -2.84
N ILE A 121 -32.74 5.09 -3.95
CA ILE A 121 -33.13 4.54 -5.25
C ILE A 121 -33.16 3.00 -5.19
N GLY A 122 -32.16 2.37 -4.59
CA GLY A 122 -32.15 0.91 -4.41
C GLY A 122 -33.34 0.39 -3.60
N HIS A 123 -33.76 1.11 -2.56
CA HIS A 123 -34.93 0.78 -1.74
C HIS A 123 -36.24 1.06 -2.48
N GLU A 124 -36.36 2.13 -3.25
CA GLU A 124 -37.53 2.40 -4.10
C GLU A 124 -37.75 1.27 -5.11
N ILE A 125 -36.68 0.85 -5.79
CA ILE A 125 -36.76 -0.25 -6.74
C ILE A 125 -37.09 -1.57 -6.00
N ARG A 126 -36.48 -1.81 -4.82
CA ARG A 126 -36.82 -2.98 -4.00
C ARG A 126 -38.29 -2.96 -3.56
N ALA A 127 -38.83 -1.82 -3.13
CA ALA A 127 -40.22 -1.70 -2.68
C ALA A 127 -41.23 -1.94 -3.83
N SER A 128 -40.87 -1.54 -5.06
CA SER A 128 -41.67 -1.85 -6.26
C SER A 128 -41.67 -3.36 -6.62
N SER A 129 -40.73 -4.12 -6.05
CA SER A 129 -40.64 -5.57 -6.24
C SER A 129 -41.36 -6.30 -5.11
N SER A 130 -42.29 -7.19 -5.47
CA SER A 130 -43.26 -7.81 -4.54
C SER A 130 -42.65 -8.32 -3.21
N PRO A 131 -43.40 -8.24 -2.09
CA PRO A 131 -42.91 -8.27 -0.69
C PRO A 131 -42.16 -9.52 -0.21
N THR A 132 -42.05 -10.57 -1.02
CA THR A 132 -41.33 -11.81 -0.64
C THR A 132 -39.81 -11.73 -0.83
N MET A 133 -39.21 -10.53 -0.91
CA MET A 133 -37.75 -10.41 -0.98
C MET A 133 -37.10 -10.81 0.35
N GLY A 134 -36.00 -11.58 0.25
CA GLY A 134 -35.19 -11.96 1.41
C GLY A 134 -34.78 -10.74 2.24
N SER A 135 -34.71 -10.95 3.55
CA SER A 135 -34.33 -9.90 4.50
C SER A 135 -32.98 -9.26 4.13
N PRO A 136 -32.80 -7.95 4.41
CA PRO A 136 -31.52 -7.30 4.16
C PRO A 136 -30.39 -8.03 4.90
N PRO A 137 -29.18 -8.04 4.34
CA PRO A 137 -28.04 -8.70 4.98
C PRO A 137 -27.82 -8.17 6.40
N ASN A 138 -27.62 -9.08 7.34
CA ASN A 138 -27.46 -8.74 8.74
C ASN A 138 -26.03 -8.24 9.02
N TYR A 139 -25.87 -6.92 9.12
CA TYR A 139 -24.58 -6.27 9.43
C TYR A 139 -24.30 -6.11 10.94
N LYS A 140 -24.95 -6.88 11.82
CA LYS A 140 -24.78 -6.78 13.28
C LYS A 140 -23.34 -7.05 13.70
N ILE A 141 -22.72 -8.11 13.18
CA ILE A 141 -21.31 -8.48 13.47
C ILE A 141 -20.38 -7.34 13.08
N LEU A 142 -20.57 -6.80 11.87
CA LEU A 142 -19.73 -5.74 11.35
C LEU A 142 -19.86 -4.43 12.14
N THR A 143 -21.09 -4.09 12.52
CA THR A 143 -21.35 -2.94 13.38
C THR A 143 -20.71 -3.11 14.76
N GLN A 144 -20.72 -4.35 15.30
CA GLN A 144 -20.05 -4.66 16.56
C GLN A 144 -18.53 -4.53 16.43
N ALA A 145 -17.94 -4.99 15.31
CA ALA A 145 -16.53 -4.78 15.02
C ALA A 145 -16.19 -3.28 14.99
N MET A 146 -16.96 -2.45 14.27
CA MET A 146 -16.74 -0.99 14.25
C MET A 146 -16.77 -0.38 15.67
N LYS A 147 -17.74 -0.78 16.51
CA LYS A 147 -17.82 -0.32 17.90
C LYS A 147 -16.63 -0.77 18.74
N PHE A 148 -16.18 -2.01 18.55
CA PHE A 148 -15.00 -2.55 19.22
C PHE A 148 -13.74 -1.74 18.89
N PHE A 149 -13.49 -1.46 17.62
CA PHE A 149 -12.36 -0.63 17.16
C PHE A 149 -12.39 0.79 17.75
N ILE A 150 -13.55 1.43 17.76
CA ILE A 150 -13.75 2.74 18.38
C ILE A 150 -13.45 2.67 19.89
N SER A 151 -14.01 1.67 20.58
CA SER A 151 -13.80 1.46 22.02
C SER A 151 -12.33 1.26 22.37
N LEU A 152 -11.62 0.45 21.57
CA LEU A 152 -10.21 0.16 21.77
C LEU A 152 -9.35 1.41 21.73
N SER A 153 -9.72 2.41 20.91
CA SER A 153 -9.01 3.69 20.87
C SER A 153 -9.24 4.62 22.08
N LYS A 154 -10.13 4.27 23.02
CA LYS A 154 -10.38 5.06 24.25
C LYS A 154 -9.51 4.68 25.44
N TYR A 155 -9.46 3.39 25.79
CA TYR A 155 -9.16 2.97 27.17
C TYR A 155 -7.73 2.44 27.42
N PRO A 156 -7.13 1.56 26.60
CA PRO A 156 -5.79 1.04 26.90
C PRO A 156 -4.64 1.94 26.44
N LEU A 157 -4.84 2.79 25.44
CA LEU A 157 -3.72 3.43 24.72
C LEU A 157 -2.94 4.49 25.51
N PRO A 158 -3.57 5.42 26.26
CA PRO A 158 -2.80 6.36 27.07
C PRO A 158 -1.92 5.66 28.11
N VAL A 159 -2.43 4.60 28.73
CA VAL A 159 -1.69 3.78 29.70
C VAL A 159 -0.51 3.11 29.01
N ILE A 160 -0.73 2.44 27.87
CA ILE A 160 0.34 1.81 27.09
C ILE A 160 1.42 2.84 26.71
N VAL A 161 1.04 4.01 26.22
CA VAL A 161 2.00 5.08 25.85
C VAL A 161 2.84 5.51 27.05
N LEU A 162 2.21 5.78 28.20
CA LEU A 162 2.94 6.15 29.41
C LEU A 162 3.89 5.04 29.87
N THR A 163 3.46 3.78 29.79
CA THR A 163 4.29 2.62 30.09
C THR A 163 5.48 2.52 29.14
N MET A 164 5.30 2.72 27.83
CA MET A 164 6.39 2.68 26.85
C MET A 164 7.45 3.76 27.10
N VAL A 165 7.01 4.98 27.46
CA VAL A 165 7.91 6.08 27.80
C VAL A 165 8.63 5.84 29.12
N LEU A 166 7.93 5.33 30.12
CA LEU A 166 8.50 5.00 31.43
C LEU A 166 9.63 3.98 31.31
N PHE A 167 9.46 2.94 30.47
CA PHE A 167 10.48 1.92 30.23
C PHE A 167 11.55 2.32 29.20
N ARG A 168 11.51 3.53 28.64
CA ARG A 168 12.45 4.02 27.61
C ARG A 168 12.54 3.16 26.35
N VAL A 169 11.41 2.54 26.00
CA VAL A 169 11.30 1.64 24.86
C VAL A 169 10.86 2.39 23.58
N ASP A 170 10.30 3.59 23.70
CA ASP A 170 9.92 4.39 22.55
C ASP A 170 11.13 4.85 21.70
N PRO A 171 10.93 5.00 20.38
CA PRO A 171 11.99 5.41 19.47
C PRO A 171 12.50 6.84 19.72
N LEU A 172 11.76 7.67 20.48
CA LEU A 172 12.11 9.07 20.72
C LEU A 172 13.04 9.29 21.92
N ASP A 173 13.37 8.25 22.69
CA ASP A 173 14.25 8.34 23.87
C ASP A 173 15.62 8.96 23.54
N LEU A 174 16.30 8.44 22.51
CA LEU A 174 17.63 8.90 22.10
C LEU A 174 17.67 10.35 21.59
N PRO A 175 16.84 10.76 20.60
CA PRO A 175 16.92 12.12 20.06
C PRO A 175 16.53 13.17 21.11
N ILE A 176 15.53 12.88 21.95
CA ILE A 176 15.06 13.85 22.95
C ILE A 176 16.04 13.96 24.11
N SER A 177 16.59 12.85 24.60
CA SER A 177 17.64 12.90 25.62
C SER A 177 18.87 13.66 25.13
N SER A 178 19.28 13.44 23.88
CA SER A 178 20.39 14.18 23.27
C SER A 178 20.13 15.69 23.21
N VAL A 179 18.94 16.13 22.77
CA VAL A 179 18.61 17.57 22.71
C VAL A 179 18.54 18.18 24.10
N ILE A 180 17.94 17.49 25.07
CA ILE A 180 17.80 18.03 26.43
C ILE A 180 19.16 18.10 27.13
N SER A 181 20.08 17.17 26.88
CA SER A 181 21.44 17.24 27.42
C SER A 181 22.24 18.46 26.95
N MET A 182 21.84 19.10 25.84
CA MET A 182 22.45 20.35 25.39
C MET A 182 22.00 21.57 26.22
N VAL A 183 20.91 21.43 27.00
CA VAL A 183 20.39 22.49 27.86
C VAL A 183 20.86 22.23 29.28
N SER A 184 21.56 23.19 29.91
CA SER A 184 22.12 23.09 31.27
C SER A 184 21.06 23.11 32.38
N LEU A 185 20.11 22.17 32.36
CA LEU A 185 19.09 21.98 33.40
C LEU A 185 19.57 20.99 34.47
N PRO A 186 19.12 21.14 35.74
CA PRO A 186 19.33 20.13 36.77
C PRO A 186 18.85 18.74 36.30
N SER A 187 19.56 17.68 36.66
CA SER A 187 19.31 16.30 36.19
C SER A 187 17.86 15.84 36.41
N ILE A 188 17.26 16.17 37.56
CA ILE A 188 15.87 15.84 37.90
C ILE A 188 14.90 16.53 36.95
N LEU A 189 15.09 17.84 36.71
CA LEU A 189 14.23 18.64 35.85
C LEU A 189 14.38 18.21 34.37
N SER A 190 15.60 17.91 33.94
CA SER A 190 15.90 17.37 32.61
C SER A 190 15.16 16.05 32.34
N ASN A 191 15.19 15.12 33.29
CA ASN A 191 14.46 13.85 33.18
C ASN A 191 12.94 14.04 33.13
N LEU A 192 12.38 14.92 33.97
CA LEU A 192 10.96 15.21 33.98
C LEU A 192 10.50 15.86 32.66
N VAL A 193 11.25 16.85 32.17
CA VAL A 193 10.96 17.52 30.88
C VAL A 193 11.05 16.52 29.72
N SER A 194 12.06 15.65 29.71
CA SER A 194 12.22 14.59 28.71
C SER A 194 11.03 13.64 28.69
N PHE A 195 10.60 13.18 29.88
CA PHE A 195 9.45 12.29 30.04
C PHE A 195 8.16 12.95 29.51
N LEU A 196 7.86 14.18 29.94
CA LEU A 196 6.65 14.90 29.52
C LEU A 196 6.64 15.18 28.01
N LEU A 197 7.78 15.59 27.44
CA LEU A 197 7.91 15.85 26.01
C LEU A 197 7.67 14.56 25.21
N ARG A 198 8.33 13.45 25.58
CA ARG A 198 8.16 12.14 24.92
C ARG A 198 6.72 11.64 25.03
N ALA A 199 6.15 11.66 26.23
CA ALA A 199 4.77 11.24 26.46
C ALA A 199 3.79 12.04 25.60
N SER A 200 3.97 13.36 25.50
CA SER A 200 3.11 14.22 24.67
C SER A 200 3.24 13.92 23.17
N LEU A 201 4.47 13.82 22.64
CA LEU A 201 4.71 13.56 21.21
C LEU A 201 4.17 12.18 20.80
N ILE A 202 4.42 11.15 21.59
CA ILE A 202 3.92 9.79 21.30
C ILE A 202 2.40 9.76 21.42
N THR A 203 1.81 10.45 22.38
CA THR A 203 0.35 10.54 22.49
C THR A 203 -0.27 11.21 21.25
N ILE A 204 0.33 12.28 20.73
CA ILE A 204 -0.13 12.94 19.49
C ILE A 204 0.01 11.99 18.30
N PHE A 205 1.17 11.33 18.16
CA PHE A 205 1.44 10.34 17.12
C PHE A 205 0.41 9.20 17.12
N ILE A 206 0.19 8.57 18.28
CA ILE A 206 -0.76 7.46 18.45
C ILE A 206 -2.19 7.92 18.17
N ASN A 207 -2.59 9.11 18.61
CA ASN A 207 -3.92 9.64 18.31
C ASN A 207 -4.14 9.87 16.80
N GLU A 208 -3.14 10.38 16.08
CA GLU A 208 -3.20 10.52 14.61
C GLU A 208 -3.29 9.16 13.90
N LEU A 209 -2.49 8.19 14.37
CA LEU A 209 -2.48 6.83 13.84
C LEU A 209 -3.83 6.14 14.03
N LEU A 210 -4.39 6.16 15.25
CA LEU A 210 -5.69 5.55 15.56
C LEU A 210 -6.85 6.23 14.82
N LYS A 211 -6.77 7.55 14.65
CA LYS A 211 -7.73 8.30 13.81
C LYS A 211 -7.72 7.75 12.39
N SER A 212 -6.53 7.52 11.83
CA SER A 212 -6.34 6.98 10.48
C SER A 212 -6.83 5.54 10.35
N ILE A 213 -6.51 4.67 11.32
CA ILE A 213 -6.96 3.26 11.38
C ILE A 213 -8.48 3.19 11.42
N ASN A 214 -9.10 3.88 12.39
CA ASN A 214 -10.54 3.87 12.58
C ASN A 214 -11.28 4.45 11.37
N ALA A 215 -10.77 5.55 10.82
CA ALA A 215 -11.36 6.15 9.62
C ALA A 215 -11.31 5.18 8.43
N PHE A 216 -10.17 4.53 8.19
CA PHE A 216 -10.05 3.57 7.09
C PHE A 216 -11.06 2.43 7.26
N PHE A 217 -11.10 1.82 8.44
CA PHE A 217 -11.97 0.69 8.72
C PHE A 217 -13.45 1.07 8.61
N ILE A 218 -13.87 2.16 9.25
CA ILE A 218 -15.27 2.60 9.26
C ILE A 218 -15.73 3.02 7.86
N LEU A 219 -14.94 3.85 7.17
CA LEU A 219 -15.30 4.34 5.83
C LEU A 219 -15.25 3.22 4.79
N GLY A 220 -14.24 2.36 4.85
CA GLY A 220 -14.12 1.19 3.98
C GLY A 220 -15.34 0.28 4.09
N LEU A 221 -15.76 -0.05 5.32
CA LEU A 221 -16.96 -0.86 5.55
C LEU A 221 -18.26 -0.18 5.13
N MET A 222 -18.40 1.12 5.39
CA MET A 222 -19.57 1.87 4.94
C MET A 222 -19.71 1.84 3.41
N ILE A 223 -18.60 2.09 2.69
CA ILE A 223 -18.55 2.06 1.22
C ILE A 223 -18.92 0.66 0.73
N VAL A 224 -18.16 -0.35 1.14
CA VAL A 224 -18.26 -1.70 0.60
C VAL A 224 -19.62 -2.33 0.91
N CYS A 225 -20.12 -2.25 2.16
CA CYS A 225 -21.41 -2.84 2.51
C CYS A 225 -22.59 -2.16 1.83
N SER A 226 -22.51 -0.84 1.64
CA SER A 226 -23.57 -0.11 0.94
C SER A 226 -23.60 -0.44 -0.55
N THR A 227 -22.44 -0.55 -1.20
CA THR A 227 -22.35 -1.04 -2.60
C THR A 227 -22.88 -2.47 -2.70
N SER A 228 -22.51 -3.33 -1.76
CA SER A 228 -22.95 -4.72 -1.68
C SER A 228 -24.46 -4.83 -1.51
N GLU A 229 -25.08 -3.95 -0.72
CA GLU A 229 -26.53 -3.87 -0.51
C GLU A 229 -27.29 -3.42 -1.77
N VAL A 230 -26.81 -2.36 -2.45
CA VAL A 230 -27.43 -1.88 -3.69
C VAL A 230 -27.31 -2.94 -4.80
N LEU A 231 -26.16 -3.59 -4.92
CA LEU A 231 -25.98 -4.71 -5.85
C LEU A 231 -26.87 -5.92 -5.52
N GLN A 232 -27.09 -6.19 -4.23
CA GLN A 232 -28.01 -7.24 -3.82
C GLN A 232 -29.46 -6.91 -4.20
N ALA A 233 -29.88 -5.64 -4.03
CA ALA A 233 -31.18 -5.19 -4.51
C ALA A 233 -31.30 -5.34 -6.03
N LEU A 234 -30.27 -4.97 -6.80
CA LEU A 234 -30.27 -5.11 -8.25
C LEU A 234 -30.33 -6.58 -8.72
N THR A 235 -29.59 -7.48 -8.07
CA THR A 235 -29.57 -8.91 -8.44
C THR A 235 -30.88 -9.63 -8.11
N SER A 236 -31.55 -9.23 -7.03
CA SER A 236 -32.80 -9.87 -6.58
C SER A 236 -34.00 -9.52 -7.48
N LEU A 237 -34.00 -8.36 -8.13
CA LEU A 237 -35.09 -7.93 -9.03
C LEU A 237 -35.24 -8.86 -10.24
N ASN A 238 -34.12 -9.26 -10.85
CA ASN A 238 -34.13 -10.14 -12.02
C ASN A 238 -34.74 -11.53 -11.72
N TYR A 239 -34.77 -12.02 -10.47
CA TYR A 239 -35.32 -13.36 -10.19
C TYR A 239 -36.84 -13.44 -10.42
N LYS A 240 -37.55 -12.32 -10.29
CA LYS A 240 -39.02 -12.28 -10.29
C LYS A 240 -39.63 -11.78 -11.61
N LYS A 241 -38.77 -11.54 -12.59
CA LYS A 241 -39.09 -10.88 -13.86
C LYS A 241 -39.68 -11.83 -14.90
N SER A 242 -39.46 -13.14 -14.74
CA SER A 242 -40.02 -14.21 -15.59
C SER A 242 -41.57 -14.30 -15.62
N MET A 243 -42.31 -13.38 -14.99
CA MET A 243 -43.75 -13.53 -14.77
C MET A 243 -44.60 -12.25 -14.85
N ARG A 244 -44.09 -11.10 -15.35
CA ARG A 244 -44.85 -9.83 -15.35
C ARG A 244 -45.02 -9.18 -16.73
N LEU A 245 -46.14 -8.45 -16.87
CA LEU A 245 -46.64 -7.78 -18.08
C LEU A 245 -45.61 -6.88 -18.80
N ILE A 246 -45.59 -7.00 -20.13
CA ILE A 246 -44.58 -6.51 -21.10
C ILE A 246 -44.27 -4.99 -21.03
N TRP A 247 -45.23 -4.15 -20.63
CA TRP A 247 -45.08 -2.68 -20.74
C TRP A 247 -44.46 -2.00 -19.52
N TYR A 248 -44.84 -2.40 -18.30
CA TYR A 248 -44.23 -1.85 -17.07
C TYR A 248 -42.74 -2.24 -16.95
N GLU A 249 -42.36 -3.31 -17.64
CA GLU A 249 -41.03 -3.90 -17.57
C GLU A 249 -39.92 -3.02 -18.17
N ARG A 250 -40.20 -2.29 -19.27
CA ARG A 250 -39.17 -1.48 -19.95
C ARG A 250 -38.70 -0.30 -19.11
N ASN A 251 -39.62 0.41 -18.46
CA ASN A 251 -39.26 1.55 -17.60
C ASN A 251 -38.45 1.10 -16.38
N LEU A 252 -38.76 -0.07 -15.83
CA LEU A 252 -38.04 -0.63 -14.68
C LEU A 252 -36.62 -1.06 -15.06
N GLN A 253 -36.45 -1.72 -16.21
CA GLN A 253 -35.12 -2.07 -16.75
C GLN A 253 -34.25 -0.84 -16.99
N ALA A 254 -34.81 0.22 -17.58
CA ALA A 254 -34.08 1.46 -17.79
C ALA A 254 -33.60 2.08 -16.46
N ARG A 255 -34.45 2.09 -15.42
CA ARG A 255 -34.09 2.55 -14.07
C ARG A 255 -33.02 1.69 -13.41
N GLU A 256 -33.07 0.37 -13.57
CA GLU A 256 -32.03 -0.54 -13.05
C GLU A 256 -30.67 -0.30 -13.72
N ILE A 257 -30.64 -0.20 -15.05
CA ILE A 257 -29.42 0.09 -15.82
C ILE A 257 -28.86 1.46 -15.42
N GLN A 258 -29.73 2.45 -15.25
CA GLN A 258 -29.34 3.79 -14.80
C GLN A 258 -28.75 3.76 -13.37
N LEU A 259 -29.37 3.04 -12.43
CA LEU A 259 -28.83 2.89 -11.08
C LEU A 259 -27.45 2.20 -11.10
N TYR A 260 -27.28 1.13 -11.90
CA TYR A 260 -25.98 0.47 -12.04
C TYR A 260 -24.92 1.43 -12.61
N GLN A 261 -25.27 2.23 -13.62
CA GLN A 261 -24.37 3.24 -14.18
C GLN A 261 -23.97 4.29 -13.15
N GLN A 262 -24.94 4.82 -12.38
CA GLN A 262 -24.67 5.77 -11.31
C GLN A 262 -23.76 5.17 -10.23
N LEU A 263 -24.04 3.92 -9.82
CA LEU A 263 -23.19 3.20 -8.87
C LEU A 263 -21.78 2.96 -9.43
N SER A 264 -21.65 2.65 -10.72
CA SER A 264 -20.37 2.46 -11.39
C SER A 264 -19.56 3.76 -11.49
N ILE A 265 -20.19 4.89 -11.78
CA ILE A 265 -19.54 6.20 -11.82
C ILE A 265 -19.07 6.57 -10.41
N TRP A 266 -19.92 6.41 -9.40
CA TRP A 266 -19.56 6.66 -8.00
C TRP A 266 -18.42 5.76 -7.52
N MET A 267 -18.45 4.48 -7.88
CA MET A 267 -17.38 3.54 -7.52
C MET A 267 -16.08 3.88 -8.24
N GLY A 268 -16.14 4.33 -9.50
CA GLY A 268 -15.00 4.87 -10.23
C GLY A 268 -14.38 6.09 -9.53
N PHE A 269 -15.22 7.05 -9.12
CA PHE A 269 -14.78 8.22 -8.35
C PHE A 269 -14.15 7.83 -7.01
N THR A 270 -14.77 6.89 -6.28
CA THR A 270 -14.28 6.37 -5.00
C THR A 270 -12.94 5.65 -5.17
N ASN A 271 -12.81 4.84 -6.22
CA ASN A 271 -11.55 4.16 -6.54
C ASN A 271 -10.44 5.17 -6.84
N GLN A 272 -10.69 6.16 -7.69
CA GLN A 272 -9.69 7.14 -8.10
C GLN A 272 -9.22 8.04 -6.94
N ASN A 273 -10.14 8.45 -6.06
CA ASN A 273 -9.83 9.45 -5.04
C ASN A 273 -9.51 8.86 -3.66
N LEU A 274 -9.89 7.61 -3.39
CA LEU A 274 -9.69 6.94 -2.10
C LEU A 274 -8.96 5.60 -2.25
N CYS A 275 -9.52 4.64 -3.00
CA CYS A 275 -8.99 3.27 -2.97
C CYS A 275 -7.61 3.14 -3.61
N TYR A 276 -7.37 3.76 -4.77
CA TYR A 276 -6.09 3.74 -5.48
C TYR A 276 -4.94 4.24 -4.60
N PHE A 277 -5.23 5.19 -3.71
CA PHE A 277 -4.24 5.80 -2.84
C PHE A 277 -4.07 5.04 -1.53
N SER A 278 -5.18 4.61 -0.89
CA SER A 278 -5.13 4.10 0.47
C SER A 278 -5.08 2.57 0.59
N VAL A 279 -5.58 1.82 -0.39
CA VAL A 279 -5.63 0.35 -0.32
C VAL A 279 -4.26 -0.32 -0.58
N PRO A 280 -3.44 0.11 -1.56
CA PRO A 280 -2.17 -0.57 -1.81
C PRO A 280 -1.17 -0.52 -0.63
N PRO A 281 -0.90 0.65 0.00
CA PRO A 281 -0.03 0.70 1.17
C PRO A 281 -0.57 -0.16 2.32
N LEU A 282 -1.89 -0.16 2.51
CA LEU A 282 -2.51 -0.95 3.55
C LEU A 282 -2.37 -2.46 3.34
N LEU A 283 -2.54 -2.96 2.11
CA LEU A 283 -2.35 -4.38 1.84
C LEU A 283 -0.87 -4.76 1.98
N PHE A 284 0.03 -3.96 1.41
CA PHE A 284 1.47 -4.27 1.43
C PHE A 284 2.07 -4.21 2.84
N PHE A 285 1.96 -3.06 3.51
CA PHE A 285 2.51 -2.88 4.85
C PHE A 285 1.65 -3.55 5.92
N GLY A 286 0.33 -3.66 5.71
CA GLY A 286 -0.57 -4.29 6.68
C GLY A 286 -0.41 -5.80 6.77
N VAL A 287 -0.20 -6.50 5.64
CA VAL A 287 0.14 -7.94 5.70
C VAL A 287 1.49 -8.15 6.36
N SER A 288 2.50 -7.33 6.00
CA SER A 288 3.82 -7.36 6.65
C SER A 288 3.70 -7.12 8.16
N PHE A 289 2.86 -6.18 8.56
CA PHE A 289 2.58 -5.86 9.96
C PHE A 289 1.92 -7.04 10.72
N ILE A 290 0.95 -7.73 10.11
CA ILE A 290 0.33 -8.91 10.71
C ILE A 290 1.37 -10.03 10.91
N ILE A 291 2.19 -10.30 9.88
CA ILE A 291 3.24 -11.32 9.96
C ILE A 291 4.23 -10.99 11.07
N LEU A 292 4.71 -9.74 11.11
CA LEU A 292 5.61 -9.27 12.17
C LEU A 292 4.97 -9.45 13.54
N GLY A 293 3.74 -8.98 13.71
CA GLY A 293 3.03 -9.06 14.98
C GLY A 293 2.86 -10.50 15.49
N LEU A 294 2.45 -11.44 14.63
CA LEU A 294 2.38 -12.87 14.96
C LEU A 294 3.74 -13.44 15.33
N TYR A 295 4.76 -13.16 14.51
CA TYR A 295 6.14 -13.60 14.77
C TYR A 295 6.66 -13.07 16.12
N GLY A 296 6.42 -11.79 16.42
CA GLY A 296 6.81 -11.20 17.70
C GLY A 296 6.05 -11.78 18.89
N THR A 297 4.76 -12.09 18.74
CA THR A 297 3.97 -12.76 19.80
C THR A 297 4.57 -14.11 20.18
N VAL A 298 5.08 -14.87 19.21
CA VAL A 298 5.75 -16.15 19.49
C VAL A 298 7.15 -15.91 20.04
N ARG A 299 7.98 -15.09 19.38
CA ARG A 299 9.40 -14.98 19.69
C ARG A 299 9.70 -14.19 20.97
N MET A 300 8.82 -13.27 21.37
CA MET A 300 9.05 -12.33 22.47
C MET A 300 8.36 -12.71 23.79
N ARG A 301 7.67 -13.87 23.86
CA ARG A 301 6.85 -14.29 25.01
C ARG A 301 7.56 -14.16 26.36
N ASP A 302 8.82 -14.60 26.43
CA ASP A 302 9.58 -14.62 27.69
C ASP A 302 10.63 -13.52 27.79
N ARG A 303 10.71 -12.66 26.77
CA ARG A 303 11.75 -11.60 26.69
C ARG A 303 11.18 -10.22 26.95
N MET A 304 9.91 -9.98 26.63
CA MET A 304 9.29 -8.67 26.65
C MET A 304 8.45 -8.47 27.92
N PRO A 305 8.47 -7.27 28.55
CA PRO A 305 7.57 -6.95 29.65
C PRO A 305 6.10 -7.21 29.27
N PHE A 306 5.33 -7.81 30.17
CA PHE A 306 3.96 -8.27 29.91
C PHE A 306 3.05 -7.23 29.24
N LEU A 307 3.07 -5.98 29.71
CA LEU A 307 2.24 -4.89 29.15
C LEU A 307 2.61 -4.56 27.69
N LEU A 308 3.89 -4.61 27.36
CA LEU A 308 4.40 -4.35 26.02
C LEU A 308 4.18 -5.56 25.12
N TYR A 309 4.30 -6.78 25.69
CA TYR A 309 3.98 -8.02 25.02
C TYR A 309 2.52 -8.05 24.53
N LEU A 310 1.56 -7.60 25.34
CA LEU A 310 0.14 -7.53 24.98
C LEU A 310 -0.14 -6.66 23.74
N LEU A 311 0.72 -5.70 23.40
CA LEU A 311 0.57 -4.87 22.21
C LEU A 311 0.62 -5.69 20.91
N LEU A 312 1.46 -6.72 20.87
CA LEU A 312 1.69 -7.53 19.67
C LEU A 312 0.48 -8.38 19.26
N PRO A 313 -0.10 -9.23 20.13
CA PRO A 313 -1.28 -10.02 19.76
C PRO A 313 -2.51 -9.13 19.57
N ILE A 314 -2.69 -8.07 20.36
CA ILE A 314 -3.84 -7.15 20.20
C ILE A 314 -3.79 -6.48 18.83
N SER A 315 -2.63 -5.96 18.45
CA SER A 315 -2.48 -5.28 17.18
C SER A 315 -2.53 -6.22 15.97
N SER A 316 -2.01 -7.45 16.11
CA SER A 316 -2.14 -8.51 15.09
C SER A 316 -3.59 -8.93 14.91
N LEU A 317 -4.35 -9.05 16.00
CA LEU A 317 -5.78 -9.34 15.96
C LEU A 317 -6.55 -8.21 15.27
N MET A 318 -6.21 -6.95 15.57
CA MET A 318 -6.78 -5.79 14.86
C MET A 318 -6.47 -5.84 13.36
N GLY A 319 -5.20 -6.05 12.98
CA GLY A 319 -4.79 -6.18 11.58
C GLY A 319 -5.50 -7.35 10.88
N SER A 320 -5.63 -8.49 11.56
CA SER A 320 -6.31 -9.67 11.01
C SER A 320 -7.80 -9.42 10.83
N SER A 321 -8.46 -8.71 11.75
CA SER A 321 -9.88 -8.39 11.59
C SER A 321 -10.14 -7.48 10.38
N PHE A 322 -9.18 -6.64 9.97
CA PHE A 322 -9.25 -5.91 8.71
C PHE A 322 -9.33 -6.87 7.52
N VAL A 323 -8.42 -7.84 7.46
CA VAL A 323 -8.38 -8.88 6.44
C VAL A 323 -9.68 -9.68 6.43
N VAL A 324 -10.17 -10.10 7.60
CA VAL A 324 -11.36 -10.97 7.74
C VAL A 324 -12.66 -10.24 7.41
N PHE A 325 -12.79 -8.96 7.75
CA PHE A 325 -14.05 -8.23 7.53
C PHE A 325 -14.09 -7.44 6.23
N MET A 326 -13.01 -6.74 5.87
CA MET A 326 -13.03 -5.86 4.70
C MET A 326 -12.83 -6.60 3.37
N ILE A 327 -11.87 -7.52 3.29
CA ILE A 327 -11.52 -8.18 2.02
C ILE A 327 -12.69 -9.03 1.48
N PRO A 328 -13.37 -9.86 2.30
CA PRO A 328 -14.49 -10.65 1.81
C PRO A 328 -15.67 -9.80 1.36
N GLU A 329 -15.99 -8.73 2.09
CA GLU A 329 -17.04 -7.81 1.67
C GLU A 329 -16.67 -7.09 0.35
N ALA A 330 -15.41 -6.70 0.17
CA ALA A 330 -14.94 -6.08 -1.07
C ALA A 330 -14.99 -7.06 -2.26
N ALA A 331 -14.70 -8.35 -2.02
CA ALA A 331 -14.79 -9.39 -3.03
C ALA A 331 -16.26 -9.69 -3.42
N LYS A 332 -17.19 -9.66 -2.45
CA LYS A 332 -18.64 -9.79 -2.70
C LYS A 332 -19.17 -8.69 -3.63
N VAL A 333 -18.64 -7.47 -3.56
CA VAL A 333 -19.00 -6.39 -4.49
C VAL A 333 -18.70 -6.79 -5.94
N TYR A 334 -17.52 -7.34 -6.19
CA TYR A 334 -17.16 -7.84 -7.53
C TYR A 334 -18.08 -8.97 -7.99
N GLU A 335 -18.26 -9.99 -7.14
CA GLU A 335 -19.07 -11.16 -7.47
C GLU A 335 -20.54 -10.79 -7.77
N ARG A 336 -21.15 -9.97 -6.92
CA ARG A 336 -22.54 -9.52 -7.11
C ARG A 336 -22.69 -8.65 -8.36
N SER A 337 -21.72 -7.78 -8.64
CA SER A 337 -21.74 -6.95 -9.85
C SER A 337 -21.61 -7.79 -11.12
N ASN A 338 -20.77 -8.83 -11.10
CA ASN A 338 -20.59 -9.75 -12.21
C ASN A 338 -21.84 -10.61 -12.42
N LEU A 339 -22.41 -11.14 -11.33
CA LEU A 339 -23.66 -11.91 -11.36
C LEU A 339 -24.81 -11.09 -11.94
N TYR A 340 -24.94 -9.81 -11.52
CA TYR A 340 -25.91 -8.89 -12.09
C TYR A 340 -25.72 -8.74 -13.59
N LEU A 341 -24.52 -8.38 -14.05
CA LEU A 341 -24.25 -8.17 -15.48
C LEU A 341 -24.49 -9.44 -16.31
N CYS A 342 -24.03 -10.60 -15.84
CA CYS A 342 -24.26 -11.88 -16.53
C CYS A 342 -25.75 -12.19 -16.65
N LYS A 343 -26.51 -11.97 -15.57
CA LYS A 343 -27.95 -12.24 -15.55
C LYS A 343 -28.72 -11.28 -16.46
N THR A 344 -28.48 -9.98 -16.34
CA THR A 344 -29.15 -8.97 -17.17
C THR A 344 -28.78 -9.14 -18.65
N CYS A 345 -27.56 -9.56 -18.97
CA CYS A 345 -27.15 -9.86 -20.36
C CYS A 345 -27.89 -11.06 -20.97
N ARG A 346 -28.29 -12.05 -20.15
CA ARG A 346 -29.07 -13.23 -20.61
C ARG A 346 -30.55 -12.89 -20.77
N GLU A 347 -31.11 -12.05 -19.90
CA GLU A 347 -32.53 -11.73 -19.88
C GLU A 347 -32.95 -10.65 -20.88
N LEU A 348 -32.03 -9.75 -21.27
CA LEU A 348 -32.32 -8.78 -22.32
C LEU A 348 -32.53 -9.49 -23.67
N GLY A 349 -33.76 -9.41 -24.19
CA GLY A 349 -34.14 -9.93 -25.50
C GLY A 349 -33.34 -9.29 -26.65
N ARG A 350 -33.67 -9.64 -27.91
CA ARG A 350 -32.94 -9.25 -29.13
C ARG A 350 -32.83 -7.73 -29.40
N GLY A 351 -33.26 -6.84 -28.50
CA GLY A 351 -33.05 -5.41 -28.59
C GLY A 351 -31.57 -5.06 -28.75
N THR A 352 -31.22 -4.47 -29.89
CA THR A 352 -29.81 -4.21 -30.27
C THR A 352 -29.15 -3.14 -29.40
N TRP A 353 -29.93 -2.20 -28.83
CA TRP A 353 -29.39 -1.08 -28.04
C TRP A 353 -29.05 -1.47 -26.59
N GLU A 354 -30.00 -2.05 -25.84
CA GLU A 354 -29.77 -2.42 -24.43
C GLU A 354 -28.62 -3.41 -24.28
N LYS A 355 -28.50 -4.36 -25.22
CA LYS A 355 -27.38 -5.30 -25.27
C LYS A 355 -26.04 -4.61 -25.50
N LYS A 356 -25.99 -3.54 -26.31
CA LYS A 356 -24.78 -2.73 -26.49
C LYS A 356 -24.43 -1.98 -25.22
N VAL A 357 -25.42 -1.42 -24.52
CA VAL A 357 -25.22 -0.72 -23.25
C VAL A 357 -24.71 -1.69 -22.18
N ILE A 358 -25.32 -2.86 -22.00
CA ILE A 358 -24.85 -3.82 -20.98
C ILE A 358 -23.47 -4.36 -21.29
N ARG A 359 -23.14 -4.60 -22.57
CA ARG A 359 -21.79 -5.02 -22.97
C ARG A 359 -20.72 -3.95 -22.73
N SER A 360 -21.09 -2.67 -22.63
CA SER A 360 -20.14 -1.61 -22.29
C SER A 360 -19.96 -1.44 -20.78
N LEU A 361 -20.90 -1.92 -19.97
CA LEU A 361 -20.77 -1.94 -18.51
C LEU A 361 -19.71 -2.96 -18.08
N ARG A 362 -18.92 -2.56 -17.08
CA ARG A 362 -17.87 -3.40 -16.49
C ARG A 362 -18.25 -3.78 -15.07
N PRO A 363 -17.88 -4.99 -14.60
CA PRO A 363 -18.04 -5.35 -13.20
C PRO A 363 -17.38 -4.32 -12.28
N MET A 364 -18.08 -3.95 -11.21
CA MET A 364 -17.60 -3.01 -10.22
C MET A 364 -16.77 -3.75 -9.17
N ALA A 365 -15.63 -3.19 -8.81
CA ALA A 365 -14.79 -3.73 -7.74
C ALA A 365 -14.04 -2.62 -7.04
N VAL A 366 -13.58 -2.91 -5.83
CA VAL A 366 -12.56 -2.11 -5.15
C VAL A 366 -11.24 -2.34 -5.89
N GLN A 367 -10.66 -1.26 -6.43
CA GLN A 367 -9.38 -1.32 -7.15
C GLN A 367 -8.20 -1.15 -6.19
N ILE A 368 -7.13 -1.92 -6.43
CA ILE A 368 -5.87 -1.88 -5.70
C ILE A 368 -4.80 -1.23 -6.59
N GLY A 369 -5.16 -0.09 -7.17
CA GLY A 369 -4.34 0.60 -8.16
C GLY A 369 -3.81 -0.30 -9.30
N PRO A 370 -2.49 -0.34 -9.56
CA PRO A 370 -1.94 -1.14 -10.65
C PRO A 370 -2.08 -2.66 -10.43
N PHE A 371 -2.32 -3.09 -9.19
CA PHE A 371 -2.45 -4.51 -8.82
C PHE A 371 -3.81 -5.12 -9.16
N GLY A 372 -4.65 -4.39 -9.90
CA GLY A 372 -5.96 -4.85 -10.36
C GLY A 372 -7.07 -4.64 -9.34
N SER A 373 -7.97 -5.61 -9.21
CA SER A 373 -9.17 -5.51 -8.38
C SER A 373 -9.26 -6.63 -7.35
N ILE A 374 -9.88 -6.34 -6.20
CA ILE A 374 -10.14 -7.37 -5.18
C ILE A 374 -11.13 -8.39 -5.74
N ARG A 375 -10.70 -9.66 -5.81
CA ARG A 375 -11.49 -10.82 -6.27
C ARG A 375 -11.40 -11.96 -5.25
N ASN A 376 -12.27 -12.97 -5.37
CA ASN A 376 -12.28 -14.14 -4.48
C ASN A 376 -10.93 -14.89 -4.43
N ASN A 377 -10.13 -14.84 -5.50
CA ASN A 377 -8.79 -15.44 -5.52
C ASN A 377 -7.83 -14.76 -4.54
N LEU A 378 -7.93 -13.42 -4.38
CA LEU A 378 -7.11 -12.68 -3.42
C LEU A 378 -7.45 -13.10 -1.98
N MET A 379 -8.74 -13.33 -1.70
CA MET A 379 -9.17 -13.85 -0.40
C MET A 379 -8.55 -15.21 -0.11
N ARG A 380 -8.52 -16.14 -1.09
CA ARG A 380 -7.86 -17.45 -0.90
C ARG A 380 -6.37 -17.33 -0.61
N ILE A 381 -5.68 -16.40 -1.28
CA ILE A 381 -4.24 -16.17 -1.04
C ILE A 381 -4.03 -15.68 0.39
N VAL A 382 -4.80 -14.67 0.82
CA VAL A 382 -4.62 -14.09 2.15
C VAL A 382 -4.96 -15.10 3.25
N VAL A 383 -6.04 -15.88 3.09
CA VAL A 383 -6.40 -16.95 4.03
C VAL A 383 -5.32 -18.04 4.02
N SER A 384 -4.83 -18.47 2.85
CA SER A 384 -3.76 -19.46 2.77
C SER A 384 -2.46 -19.01 3.42
N VAL A 385 -2.10 -17.73 3.32
CA VAL A 385 -0.93 -17.17 4.00
C VAL A 385 -1.14 -17.17 5.52
N ALA A 386 -2.33 -16.77 5.99
CA ALA A 386 -2.64 -16.80 7.42
C ALA A 386 -2.65 -18.24 7.97
N ASP A 387 -3.24 -19.19 7.25
CA ASP A 387 -3.30 -20.60 7.63
C ASP A 387 -1.89 -21.22 7.65
N LYS A 388 -1.04 -20.94 6.66
CA LYS A 388 0.34 -21.43 6.64
C LYS A 388 1.15 -20.90 7.81
N VAL A 389 0.98 -19.63 8.15
CA VAL A 389 1.65 -19.03 9.33
C VAL A 389 1.22 -19.76 10.61
N GLY A 390 -0.06 -20.15 10.73
CA GLY A 390 -0.52 -20.99 11.84
C GLY A 390 -0.03 -22.45 11.78
N GLN A 391 0.16 -23.03 10.60
CA GLN A 391 0.62 -24.42 10.47
C GLN A 391 2.08 -24.64 10.84
N TYR A 392 2.95 -23.64 10.64
CA TYR A 392 4.33 -23.70 11.15
C TYR A 392 4.38 -23.76 12.69
N GLU A 393 3.27 -23.54 13.40
CA GLU A 393 3.18 -23.61 14.86
C GLU A 393 2.96 -25.03 15.40
N CYS A 394 2.61 -26.01 14.55
CA CYS A 394 2.22 -27.36 15.03
C CYS A 394 3.19 -28.49 14.65
N ALA A 395 4.40 -28.21 14.15
CA ALA A 395 5.39 -29.26 13.91
C ALA A 395 6.00 -29.74 15.25
N PRO A 396 5.69 -30.96 15.73
CA PRO A 396 6.24 -31.50 16.96
C PRO A 396 7.65 -32.01 16.65
N GLY A 397 8.66 -31.16 16.84
CA GLY A 397 10.04 -31.47 16.41
C GLY A 397 11.15 -30.88 17.26
N ALA A 398 10.86 -30.41 18.48
CA ALA A 398 11.90 -30.13 19.46
C ALA A 398 11.90 -31.27 20.48
N PRO A 399 12.97 -32.07 20.61
CA PRO A 399 13.04 -33.07 21.65
C PRO A 399 13.08 -32.36 23.01
N ASP A 400 12.05 -32.63 23.81
CA ASP A 400 11.99 -32.28 25.22
C ASP A 400 13.21 -32.91 25.93
N ARG A 401 14.28 -32.13 26.08
CA ARG A 401 15.28 -32.40 27.13
C ARG A 401 14.65 -32.03 28.46
N TYR A 402 13.83 -32.94 28.95
CA TYR A 402 13.31 -32.95 30.31
C TYR A 402 14.48 -33.03 31.29
N TRP A 403 14.60 -32.02 32.14
CA TRP A 403 15.37 -32.08 33.37
C TRP A 403 14.64 -33.03 34.33
N ASP A 404 15.21 -34.20 34.58
CA ASP A 404 14.77 -35.14 35.63
C ASP A 404 15.73 -35.02 36.83
N PRO A 405 15.41 -34.25 37.88
CA PRO A 405 16.04 -34.41 39.17
C PRO A 405 15.18 -35.38 39.98
N HIS A 406 15.72 -36.58 40.20
CA HIS A 406 15.21 -37.66 41.06
C HIS A 406 14.38 -38.75 40.38
N ARG A 407 15.10 -39.78 39.90
CA ARG A 407 14.60 -41.15 39.91
C ARG A 407 15.50 -42.06 40.78
N PRO A 408 14.99 -42.64 41.88
CA PRO A 408 15.65 -43.75 42.57
C PRO A 408 15.46 -45.06 41.80
N LYS A 409 16.40 -45.97 42.03
CA LYS A 409 16.49 -47.31 41.46
C LYS A 409 15.41 -48.28 42.00
N ASP A 410 15.21 -49.31 41.19
CA ASP A 410 14.73 -50.66 41.51
C ASP A 410 13.21 -50.86 41.76
N GLU A 411 12.54 -51.61 40.88
CA GLU A 411 12.24 -53.04 41.11
C GLU A 411 11.34 -53.64 40.01
N ASP A 412 11.65 -54.89 39.70
CA ASP A 412 11.02 -55.80 38.74
C ASP A 412 9.55 -56.14 39.03
N LYS A 413 8.74 -56.32 37.97
CA LYS A 413 7.89 -57.52 37.76
C LYS A 413 7.12 -57.50 36.42
N PRO A 414 6.89 -58.67 35.78
CA PRO A 414 6.21 -58.78 34.50
C PRO A 414 4.74 -59.21 34.61
N GLY A 415 3.95 -58.81 33.61
CA GLY A 415 2.77 -59.56 33.13
C GLY A 415 1.41 -58.93 33.39
N GLN A 416 0.74 -58.48 32.33
CA GLN A 416 -0.45 -59.16 31.79
C GLN A 416 -1.09 -58.40 30.62
N ASN A 417 -1.33 -59.16 29.56
CA ASN A 417 -2.14 -58.86 28.38
C ASN A 417 -3.57 -58.48 28.74
N ILE A 418 -4.13 -57.41 28.15
CA ILE A 418 -5.54 -57.39 27.71
C ILE A 418 -5.67 -56.58 26.41
N HIS A 419 -6.15 -57.28 25.37
CA HIS A 419 -6.71 -56.81 24.11
C HIS A 419 -7.61 -55.57 24.24
N LYS A 420 -7.52 -54.65 23.28
CA LYS A 420 -8.71 -54.08 22.63
C LYS A 420 -8.36 -53.53 21.26
N ASP A 421 -8.85 -54.26 20.26
CA ASP A 421 -8.97 -53.89 18.87
C ASP A 421 -9.81 -52.63 18.71
N VAL A 422 -9.26 -51.62 18.03
CA VAL A 422 -10.06 -50.67 17.24
C VAL A 422 -9.38 -50.52 15.89
N SER A 423 -9.99 -51.22 14.93
CA SER A 423 -9.76 -51.13 13.49
C SER A 423 -10.03 -49.71 12.97
N CYS A 424 -9.01 -49.08 12.39
CA CYS A 424 -9.18 -48.10 11.32
C CYS A 424 -8.29 -48.50 10.14
N HIS A 425 -8.95 -49.02 9.11
CA HIS A 425 -8.36 -49.44 7.84
C HIS A 425 -7.90 -48.23 7.01
N SER A 426 -6.66 -48.34 6.52
CA SER A 426 -6.15 -47.96 5.20
C SER A 426 -6.40 -46.54 4.66
N TYR A 427 -5.33 -45.75 4.55
CA TYR A 427 -4.76 -45.27 3.27
C TYR A 427 -3.43 -44.55 3.57
N CYS A 428 -2.30 -45.24 3.40
CA CYS A 428 -1.01 -44.61 3.11
C CYS A 428 -0.08 -45.68 2.53
N GLY A 429 0.30 -45.48 1.27
CA GLY A 429 1.24 -46.32 0.56
C GLY A 429 2.68 -45.93 0.89
N ASN A 430 3.50 -46.97 1.07
CA ASN A 430 4.89 -47.14 0.62
C ASN A 430 5.79 -45.89 0.61
N CYS A 431 6.65 -45.78 1.61
CA CYS A 431 8.06 -45.44 1.39
C CYS A 431 8.90 -46.49 2.12
N ALA A 432 9.70 -47.19 1.34
CA ALA A 432 10.57 -48.27 1.75
C ALA A 432 11.82 -47.75 2.46
N ASP A 433 12.35 -48.64 3.29
CA ASP A 433 13.56 -48.56 4.08
C ASP A 433 14.82 -48.28 3.25
N ASN A 434 15.76 -47.56 3.87
CA ASN A 434 17.19 -47.81 3.70
C ASN A 434 17.90 -47.34 4.96
N ASP A 435 18.18 -48.30 5.84
CA ASP A 435 19.20 -48.23 6.87
C ASP A 435 20.59 -48.32 6.23
N SER A 436 21.49 -47.41 6.58
CA SER A 436 22.91 -47.74 6.68
C SER A 436 23.64 -46.71 7.55
N HIS A 437 24.34 -47.27 8.55
CA HIS A 437 25.27 -46.69 9.51
C HIS A 437 26.23 -45.61 8.99
N GLY A 438 26.58 -44.67 9.88
CA GLY A 438 27.78 -43.84 9.79
C GLY A 438 27.95 -42.93 11.00
N ASP A 439 28.99 -43.19 11.78
CA ASP A 439 29.36 -42.58 13.05
C ASP A 439 29.76 -41.08 13.00
N GLU A 440 29.63 -40.44 14.17
CA GLU A 440 30.59 -39.50 14.78
C GLU A 440 30.92 -38.16 14.07
N HIS A 441 30.36 -37.05 14.59
CA HIS A 441 31.15 -35.95 15.19
C HIS A 441 30.26 -34.86 15.80
N ASP A 442 30.52 -34.59 17.07
CA ASP A 442 29.86 -33.61 17.92
C ASP A 442 30.40 -32.19 17.62
N GLN A 443 29.63 -31.35 16.92
CA GLN A 443 29.86 -29.90 16.84
C GLN A 443 28.57 -29.14 17.15
N LYS A 444 28.56 -28.52 18.34
CA LYS A 444 27.55 -27.57 18.81
C LYS A 444 27.52 -26.33 17.91
N GLY A 445 26.72 -26.36 16.86
CA GLY A 445 26.31 -25.17 16.09
C GLY A 445 25.10 -24.49 16.73
N GLY A 446 25.28 -23.27 17.22
CA GLY A 446 24.17 -22.41 17.67
C GLY A 446 23.25 -22.03 16.50
N PRO A 447 21.96 -21.73 16.75
CA PRO A 447 21.00 -21.46 15.69
C PRO A 447 21.39 -20.21 14.90
N SER A 448 21.66 -20.43 13.61
CA SER A 448 22.07 -19.44 12.62
C SER A 448 21.03 -18.32 12.46
N HIS A 449 21.48 -17.09 12.66
CA HIS A 449 20.78 -15.82 12.40
C HIS A 449 20.43 -15.57 10.90
N ALA A 450 20.70 -16.52 10.00
CA ALA A 450 20.74 -16.30 8.55
C ALA A 450 19.38 -16.31 7.82
N HIS A 451 18.30 -16.84 8.41
CA HIS A 451 17.03 -16.98 7.67
C HIS A 451 16.19 -15.70 7.56
N MET A 452 16.47 -14.67 8.36
CA MET A 452 15.70 -13.41 8.34
C MET A 452 16.23 -12.39 7.31
N GLU A 453 17.43 -12.58 6.75
CA GLU A 453 18.02 -11.65 5.77
C GLU A 453 17.51 -11.83 4.34
N LEU A 454 16.90 -12.98 3.99
CA LEU A 454 16.45 -13.27 2.62
C LEU A 454 15.00 -12.87 2.30
N LEU A 455 14.14 -12.68 3.30
CA LEU A 455 12.71 -12.43 3.06
C LEU A 455 12.41 -10.97 2.62
N LEU A 456 13.24 -10.01 3.03
CA LEU A 456 13.03 -8.58 2.73
C LEU A 456 13.40 -8.17 1.28
N PRO A 457 14.51 -8.66 0.68
CA PRO A 457 14.82 -8.42 -0.73
C PRO A 457 13.85 -9.12 -1.70
N LEU A 458 13.37 -10.33 -1.36
CA LEU A 458 12.41 -11.08 -2.18
C LEU A 458 11.04 -10.40 -2.25
N LEU A 459 10.62 -9.74 -1.15
CA LEU A 459 9.38 -8.95 -1.12
C LEU A 459 9.49 -7.67 -1.97
N LEU A 460 10.69 -7.08 -2.08
CA LEU A 460 11.00 -5.95 -2.97
C LEU A 460 11.04 -6.37 -4.44
N LEU A 461 11.54 -7.57 -4.75
CA LEU A 461 11.64 -8.11 -6.11
C LEU A 461 10.27 -8.45 -6.73
N GLN A 462 9.31 -8.92 -5.92
CA GLN A 462 7.94 -9.24 -6.39
C GLN A 462 7.12 -7.99 -6.78
N ILE A 463 7.45 -6.81 -6.25
CA ILE A 463 6.80 -5.54 -6.60
C ILE A 463 7.22 -5.07 -8.00
N LEU A 464 8.43 -5.41 -8.44
CA LEU A 464 9.00 -4.99 -9.73
C LEU A 464 8.48 -5.80 -10.92
N LEU A 465 8.06 -7.06 -10.72
CA LEU A 465 7.66 -7.97 -11.81
C LEU A 465 6.21 -7.79 -12.33
N LEU A 466 5.35 -7.02 -11.66
CA LEU A 466 3.90 -6.97 -11.94
C LEU A 466 3.45 -5.93 -12.99
N ILE A 467 4.36 -5.20 -13.66
CA ILE A 467 3.99 -3.98 -14.43
C ILE A 467 3.88 -4.15 -15.96
N HIS A 468 4.26 -5.27 -16.58
CA HIS A 468 4.28 -5.37 -18.06
C HIS A 468 3.41 -6.49 -18.64
N THR A 469 2.32 -6.17 -19.36
CA THR A 469 1.95 -6.76 -20.70
C THR A 469 0.72 -6.09 -21.34
N SER A 470 0.86 -5.68 -22.61
CA SER A 470 -0.06 -5.89 -23.78
C SER A 470 -0.07 -4.70 -24.76
N THR A 471 0.33 -4.98 -26.01
CA THR A 471 0.44 -4.06 -27.16
C THR A 471 -0.60 -4.37 -28.25
N SER A 472 -0.87 -3.41 -29.14
CA SER A 472 -1.53 -3.62 -30.45
C SER A 472 -1.12 -2.50 -31.43
N ASP A 473 -1.08 -2.84 -32.71
CA ASP A 473 -0.22 -2.32 -33.80
C ASP A 473 -0.99 -1.56 -34.90
N ARG A 474 -0.37 -0.56 -35.59
CA ARG A 474 -0.36 -0.36 -37.08
C ARG A 474 0.22 0.97 -37.66
N SER A 475 1.08 0.76 -38.66
CA SER A 475 1.31 1.39 -40.01
C SER A 475 2.07 2.73 -40.19
N ASN A 476 3.12 2.64 -41.05
CA ASN A 476 4.28 3.53 -41.24
C ASN A 476 4.16 4.59 -42.36
N VAL A 477 4.74 5.77 -42.09
CA VAL A 477 5.14 6.82 -43.05
C VAL A 477 6.64 7.06 -42.82
N SER A 478 7.48 7.23 -43.85
CA SER A 478 8.92 7.44 -43.61
C SER A 478 9.20 8.81 -42.97
N ILE A 479 9.70 8.85 -41.74
CA ILE A 479 9.94 10.09 -40.97
C ILE A 479 11.45 10.30 -40.72
N ASN A 480 11.94 11.53 -40.99
CA ASN A 480 13.32 11.94 -40.67
C ASN A 480 13.48 12.20 -39.16
N CYS A 481 14.47 11.56 -38.56
CA CYS A 481 14.69 11.46 -37.12
C CYS A 481 15.93 12.22 -36.60
N THR A 482 16.39 13.24 -37.30
CA THR A 482 17.57 14.02 -36.86
C THR A 482 17.22 14.93 -35.67
N PRO A 483 17.87 14.81 -34.49
CA PRO A 483 17.66 15.70 -33.34
C PRO A 483 17.97 17.16 -33.70
N ARG A 484 17.09 18.09 -33.32
CA ARG A 484 17.28 19.54 -33.54
C ARG A 484 17.22 20.29 -32.22
N HIS A 485 18.06 21.31 -32.09
CA HIS A 485 18.11 22.14 -30.88
C HIS A 485 16.72 22.70 -30.52
N GLY A 486 16.23 22.32 -29.34
CA GLY A 486 14.96 22.81 -28.78
C GLY A 486 13.70 22.26 -29.45
N ASP A 487 13.82 21.27 -30.33
CA ASP A 487 12.69 20.64 -30.98
C ASP A 487 12.13 19.48 -30.16
N CYS A 488 10.96 19.68 -29.55
CA CYS A 488 10.26 18.62 -28.84
C CYS A 488 9.45 17.69 -29.74
N SER A 489 9.26 18.05 -31.01
CA SER A 489 8.47 17.23 -31.94
C SER A 489 9.12 15.86 -32.19
N PHE A 490 10.45 15.77 -32.10
CA PHE A 490 11.24 14.53 -32.18
C PHE A 490 10.61 13.36 -31.41
N TYR A 491 10.14 13.58 -30.19
CA TYR A 491 9.48 12.53 -29.41
C TYR A 491 8.23 11.99 -30.11
N LEU A 492 7.36 12.88 -30.61
CA LEU A 492 6.07 12.47 -31.19
C LEU A 492 6.17 12.05 -32.65
N THR A 493 7.05 12.68 -33.43
CA THR A 493 7.16 12.44 -34.87
C THR A 493 8.16 11.35 -35.16
N CYS A 494 9.27 11.26 -34.43
CA CYS A 494 10.26 10.21 -34.65
C CYS A 494 10.03 9.00 -33.74
N VAL A 495 10.23 9.15 -32.43
CA VAL A 495 10.31 8.00 -31.51
C VAL A 495 8.96 7.28 -31.41
N GLU A 496 7.88 8.03 -31.19
CA GLU A 496 6.52 7.48 -31.09
C GLU A 496 6.02 6.90 -32.41
N HIS A 497 6.58 7.33 -33.55
CA HIS A 497 6.22 6.76 -34.84
C HIS A 497 6.89 5.40 -35.08
N HIS A 498 8.17 5.28 -34.73
CA HIS A 498 8.92 4.03 -34.87
C HIS A 498 8.53 3.00 -33.80
N VAL A 499 8.26 3.46 -32.57
CA VAL A 499 7.87 2.60 -31.44
C VAL A 499 6.63 3.22 -30.76
N PRO A 500 5.41 2.91 -31.25
CA PRO A 500 4.18 3.53 -30.76
C PRO A 500 3.77 3.01 -29.38
N CYS A 501 4.30 3.64 -28.33
CA CYS A 501 4.03 3.27 -26.94
C CYS A 501 2.74 3.85 -26.35
N GLY A 502 2.09 4.77 -27.08
CA GLY A 502 0.81 5.34 -26.71
C GLY A 502 0.88 6.35 -25.56
N ARG A 503 -0.28 6.75 -25.03
CA ARG A 503 -0.40 7.84 -24.04
C ARG A 503 0.31 7.57 -22.72
N SER A 504 0.53 6.31 -22.38
CA SER A 504 1.28 5.87 -21.19
C SER A 504 2.76 5.56 -21.47
N GLY A 505 3.19 5.68 -22.73
CA GLY A 505 4.57 5.48 -23.11
C GLY A 505 5.48 6.57 -22.58
N TYR A 506 6.75 6.21 -22.32
CA TYR A 506 7.79 7.14 -21.88
C TYR A 506 7.83 8.40 -22.74
N VAL A 507 7.81 8.21 -24.06
CA VAL A 507 7.94 9.25 -25.08
C VAL A 507 6.91 10.36 -24.89
N ARG A 508 5.62 10.03 -24.69
CA ARG A 508 4.55 11.03 -24.50
C ARG A 508 4.44 11.49 -23.06
N GLN A 509 4.42 10.56 -22.11
CA GLN A 509 4.11 10.85 -20.71
C GLN A 509 5.27 11.53 -19.98
N TYR A 510 6.50 11.30 -20.44
CA TYR A 510 7.71 11.80 -19.82
C TYR A 510 8.53 12.67 -20.78
N GLY A 511 9.11 12.09 -21.85
CA GLY A 511 10.04 12.77 -22.75
C GLY A 511 9.48 14.06 -23.35
N TYR A 512 8.37 13.97 -24.08
CA TYR A 512 7.69 15.12 -24.69
C TYR A 512 7.19 16.13 -23.64
N LYS A 513 6.54 15.64 -22.58
CA LYS A 513 6.00 16.45 -21.47
C LYS A 513 7.10 17.32 -20.86
N TYR A 514 8.24 16.72 -20.52
CA TYR A 514 9.34 17.44 -19.89
C TYR A 514 10.12 18.30 -20.86
N CYS A 515 10.34 17.83 -22.09
CA CYS A 515 10.89 18.65 -23.15
C CYS A 515 10.13 19.99 -23.29
N GLN A 516 8.80 19.94 -23.38
CA GLN A 516 7.98 21.14 -23.50
C GLN A 516 8.05 22.03 -22.26
N ARG A 517 8.05 21.44 -21.05
CA ARG A 517 8.17 22.21 -19.81
C ARG A 517 9.52 22.91 -19.70
N PHE A 518 10.60 22.22 -20.01
CA PHE A 518 11.93 22.82 -20.02
C PHE A 518 12.05 23.90 -21.08
N ARG A 519 11.55 23.66 -22.31
CA ARG A 519 11.51 24.65 -23.38
C ARG A 519 10.75 25.92 -22.96
N PHE A 520 9.60 25.76 -22.31
CA PHE A 520 8.79 26.87 -21.82
C PHE A 520 9.51 27.68 -20.73
N HIS A 521 10.25 27.03 -19.83
CA HIS A 521 10.99 27.70 -18.76
C HIS A 521 12.41 28.11 -19.15
N ALA A 522 12.88 27.78 -20.36
CA ALA A 522 14.24 28.08 -20.82
C ALA A 522 14.65 29.54 -20.62
N PRO A 523 13.78 30.56 -20.83
CA PRO A 523 14.15 31.96 -20.58
C PRO A 523 14.50 32.27 -19.12
N LEU A 524 14.01 31.49 -18.16
CA LEU A 524 14.25 31.68 -16.72
C LEU A 524 15.59 31.10 -16.25
N PHE A 525 16.22 30.24 -17.05
CA PHE A 525 17.56 29.73 -16.75
C PHE A 525 18.62 30.80 -16.99
N SER A 526 19.73 30.72 -16.25
CA SER A 526 20.92 31.54 -16.52
C SER A 526 21.48 31.27 -17.93
N ARG A 527 22.41 32.11 -18.43
CA ARG A 527 23.09 31.85 -19.72
C ARG A 527 23.77 30.47 -19.73
N ARG A 528 24.37 30.08 -18.60
CA ARG A 528 25.02 28.77 -18.41
C ARG A 528 23.97 27.64 -18.36
N GLY A 529 22.90 27.84 -17.60
CA GLY A 529 21.77 26.90 -17.49
C GLY A 529 21.06 26.64 -18.81
N ARG A 530 20.84 27.68 -19.64
CA ARG A 530 20.28 27.52 -20.99
C ARG A 530 21.20 26.72 -21.91
N LYS A 531 22.51 26.96 -21.85
CA LYS A 531 23.49 26.19 -22.64
C LYS A 531 23.46 24.70 -22.25
N TRP A 532 23.51 24.41 -20.95
CA TRP A 532 23.34 23.04 -20.43
C TRP A 532 22.02 22.43 -20.91
N LEU A 533 20.90 23.14 -20.73
CA LEU A 533 19.58 22.62 -21.06
C LEU A 533 19.48 22.15 -22.51
N TRP A 534 19.94 22.98 -23.47
CA TRP A 534 19.87 22.62 -24.88
C TRP A 534 20.80 21.46 -25.25
N GLN A 535 21.96 21.36 -24.61
CA GLN A 535 22.89 20.25 -24.84
C GLN A 535 22.34 18.94 -24.27
N VAL A 536 21.77 18.96 -23.06
CA VAL A 536 21.10 17.79 -22.48
C VAL A 536 19.97 17.33 -23.37
N MET A 537 19.11 18.25 -23.82
CA MET A 537 17.98 17.90 -24.69
C MET A 537 18.43 17.24 -25.99
N THR A 538 19.44 17.80 -26.67
CA THR A 538 19.99 17.20 -27.90
C THR A 538 20.65 15.85 -27.62
N CYS A 539 21.40 15.71 -26.52
CA CYS A 539 22.04 14.46 -26.12
C CYS A 539 21.01 13.35 -25.89
N LEU A 540 19.97 13.60 -25.08
CA LEU A 540 18.91 12.62 -24.80
C LEU A 540 18.20 12.17 -26.08
N GLN A 541 17.98 13.09 -27.03
CA GLN A 541 17.35 12.76 -28.30
C GLN A 541 18.27 11.94 -29.20
N ALA A 542 19.57 12.24 -29.21
CA ALA A 542 20.57 11.49 -29.98
C ALA A 542 20.70 10.04 -29.47
N GLU A 543 20.75 9.84 -28.16
CA GLU A 543 20.80 8.50 -27.55
C GLU A 543 19.54 7.67 -27.91
N LEU A 544 18.36 8.31 -27.92
CA LEU A 544 17.13 7.65 -28.37
C LEU A 544 17.12 7.36 -29.88
N ALA A 545 17.69 8.22 -30.71
CA ALA A 545 17.81 7.97 -32.15
C ALA A 545 18.76 6.79 -32.43
N ALA A 546 19.88 6.72 -31.71
CA ALA A 546 20.83 5.60 -31.78
C ALA A 546 20.18 4.29 -31.33
N ALA A 547 19.38 4.32 -30.25
CA ALA A 547 18.64 3.15 -29.76
C ALA A 547 17.62 2.59 -30.77
N LEU A 548 17.15 3.43 -31.69
CA LEU A 548 16.25 3.03 -32.77
C LEU A 548 16.99 2.49 -34.01
N ASN A 549 18.33 2.37 -33.96
CA ASN A 549 19.20 2.06 -35.10
C ASN A 549 18.95 2.99 -36.31
N LEU A 550 18.58 4.24 -36.04
CA LEU A 550 18.37 5.25 -37.08
C LEU A 550 19.71 5.91 -37.40
N ASP A 551 20.68 5.10 -37.80
CA ASP A 551 21.98 5.64 -38.15
C ASP A 551 21.91 6.40 -39.47
N THR A 552 22.58 7.55 -39.49
CA THR A 552 22.18 8.67 -40.34
C THR A 552 22.74 8.65 -41.76
N ASN A 553 23.52 7.66 -42.20
CA ASN A 553 24.08 7.65 -43.56
C ASN A 553 24.42 6.28 -44.20
N ASP A 554 24.26 5.13 -43.52
CA ASP A 554 24.66 3.85 -44.12
C ASP A 554 23.50 3.07 -44.76
N ILE A 555 23.44 3.18 -46.08
CA ILE A 555 22.73 2.24 -46.97
C ILE A 555 23.57 0.95 -47.03
N VAL A 556 23.60 0.18 -45.96
CA VAL A 556 24.06 -1.22 -46.01
C VAL A 556 23.05 -2.08 -45.26
N PRO A 557 22.37 -3.04 -45.93
CA PRO A 557 21.46 -3.97 -45.27
C PRO A 557 22.28 -5.00 -44.50
N SER A 558 22.74 -4.65 -43.30
CA SER A 558 23.38 -5.60 -42.39
C SER A 558 22.32 -6.47 -41.73
N SER A 559 22.16 -7.67 -42.29
CA SER A 559 21.82 -8.94 -41.61
C SER A 559 20.98 -8.84 -40.33
N PHE A 560 19.66 -8.80 -40.52
CA PHE A 560 18.67 -9.69 -39.88
C PHE A 560 19.11 -10.38 -38.57
N ASN A 561 19.26 -9.62 -37.49
CA ASN A 561 19.05 -10.12 -36.13
C ASN A 561 17.99 -9.24 -35.46
N ASP A 562 16.76 -9.62 -35.77
CA ASP A 562 15.46 -9.00 -35.50
C ASP A 562 15.12 -8.92 -34.00
N THR A 563 15.39 -7.79 -33.36
CA THR A 563 14.52 -7.36 -32.27
C THR A 563 14.22 -5.88 -32.43
N GLN A 564 13.03 -5.58 -32.94
CA GLN A 564 12.54 -4.20 -32.94
C GLN A 564 12.56 -3.67 -31.49
N PRO A 565 13.03 -2.44 -31.26
CA PRO A 565 13.09 -1.86 -29.93
C PRO A 565 11.70 -1.82 -29.30
N THR A 566 11.58 -2.38 -28.09
CA THR A 566 10.33 -2.40 -27.36
C THR A 566 10.12 -1.09 -26.59
N CYS A 567 8.88 -0.78 -26.21
CA CYS A 567 8.59 0.36 -25.34
C CYS A 567 9.33 0.33 -24.00
N ALA A 568 9.60 -0.88 -23.49
CA ALA A 568 10.39 -1.06 -22.26
C ALA A 568 11.86 -0.71 -22.52
N SER A 569 12.45 -1.21 -23.60
CA SER A 569 13.83 -0.89 -24.00
C SER A 569 14.03 0.60 -24.28
N ILE A 570 13.11 1.24 -25.02
CA ILE A 570 13.17 2.70 -25.24
C ILE A 570 13.09 3.48 -23.93
N LYS A 571 12.22 3.05 -23.01
CA LYS A 571 12.12 3.67 -21.69
C LYS A 571 13.40 3.48 -20.89
N GLU A 572 13.96 2.28 -20.87
CA GLU A 572 15.19 1.94 -20.16
C GLU A 572 16.37 2.75 -20.69
N THR A 573 16.63 2.69 -22.01
CA THR A 573 17.69 3.47 -22.66
C THR A 573 17.52 4.96 -22.42
N ALA A 574 16.29 5.47 -22.49
CA ALA A 574 16.04 6.86 -22.20
C ALA A 574 16.39 7.23 -20.75
N PHE A 575 16.05 6.41 -19.75
CA PHE A 575 16.39 6.70 -18.36
C PHE A 575 17.88 6.54 -18.09
N GLU A 576 18.53 5.51 -18.63
CA GLU A 576 19.99 5.31 -18.53
C GLU A 576 20.77 6.47 -19.14
N SER A 577 20.29 7.03 -20.26
CA SER A 577 20.95 8.16 -20.89
C SER A 577 20.89 9.46 -20.07
N HIS A 578 20.02 9.57 -19.05
CA HIS A 578 19.95 10.79 -18.23
C HIS A 578 21.24 11.02 -17.45
N THR A 579 21.76 10.00 -16.78
CA THR A 579 22.98 10.13 -15.97
C THR A 579 24.14 10.63 -16.82
N LYS A 580 24.34 9.99 -17.97
CA LYS A 580 25.34 10.38 -18.98
C LYS A 580 25.11 11.81 -19.49
N CYS A 581 23.95 12.10 -20.09
CA CYS A 581 23.68 13.38 -20.72
C CYS A 581 23.67 14.55 -19.74
N TYR A 582 23.32 14.35 -18.47
CA TYR A 582 23.30 15.43 -17.48
C TYR A 582 24.69 15.80 -16.97
N THR A 583 25.63 14.84 -16.96
CA THR A 583 26.93 14.97 -16.30
C THR A 583 28.11 15.13 -17.26
N GLU A 584 27.96 14.69 -18.52
CA GLU A 584 29.04 14.73 -19.53
C GLU A 584 28.99 15.97 -20.44
N VAL A 585 27.83 16.61 -20.61
CA VAL A 585 27.72 17.83 -21.42
C VAL A 585 28.40 19.02 -20.75
N THR A 586 28.87 20.00 -21.54
CA THR A 586 29.59 21.18 -21.04
C THR A 586 28.82 22.48 -21.28
N PRO A 587 28.22 23.08 -20.22
CA PRO A 587 28.47 22.86 -18.80
C PRO A 587 27.65 21.72 -18.19
N SER A 588 28.21 20.93 -17.26
CA SER A 588 27.53 19.82 -16.56
C SER A 588 26.56 20.32 -15.49
N VAL A 589 25.54 19.50 -15.17
CA VAL A 589 24.54 19.78 -14.12
C VAL A 589 25.20 20.03 -12.76
N CYS A 590 26.33 19.37 -12.49
CA CYS A 590 27.09 19.47 -11.24
C CYS A 590 27.68 20.87 -11.00
N PHE A 591 27.75 21.71 -12.05
CA PHE A 591 28.33 23.05 -11.99
C PHE A 591 27.32 24.14 -12.34
N LEU A 592 26.02 23.85 -12.24
CA LEU A 592 24.98 24.87 -12.32
C LEU A 592 24.85 25.64 -11.01
N ASN A 593 24.39 26.88 -11.10
CA ASN A 593 24.10 27.67 -9.89
C ASN A 593 22.82 27.16 -9.19
N GLY A 594 22.66 27.52 -7.91
CA GLY A 594 21.52 27.06 -7.11
C GLY A 594 20.15 27.47 -7.65
N MET A 595 20.04 28.59 -8.38
CA MET A 595 18.78 29.04 -8.98
C MET A 595 18.35 28.16 -10.16
N ASP A 596 19.29 27.77 -11.02
CA ASP A 596 19.04 26.82 -12.10
C ASP A 596 18.65 25.45 -11.54
N MET A 597 19.30 24.99 -10.46
CA MET A 597 18.96 23.73 -9.77
C MET A 597 17.57 23.76 -9.14
N LEU A 598 17.19 24.86 -8.49
CA LEU A 598 15.83 25.04 -7.96
C LEU A 598 14.79 25.03 -9.07
N LEU A 599 15.09 25.65 -10.21
CA LEU A 599 14.19 25.67 -11.36
C LEU A 599 14.03 24.27 -11.97
N ILE A 600 15.11 23.50 -12.11
CA ILE A 600 15.05 22.09 -12.51
C ILE A 600 14.14 21.32 -11.56
N SER A 601 14.41 21.37 -10.25
CA SER A 601 13.61 20.69 -9.21
C SER A 601 12.12 21.06 -9.29
N LYS A 602 11.80 22.34 -9.52
CA LYS A 602 10.42 22.82 -9.69
C LYS A 602 9.75 22.23 -10.93
N ILE A 603 10.46 22.11 -12.04
CA ILE A 603 9.94 21.55 -13.29
C ILE A 603 9.61 20.06 -13.13
N ILE A 604 10.51 19.28 -12.51
CA ILE A 604 10.38 17.81 -12.36
C ILE A 604 9.64 17.34 -11.10
N ARG A 605 9.27 18.25 -10.19
CA ARG A 605 8.67 17.94 -8.87
C ARG A 605 7.53 16.92 -8.89
N GLN A 606 6.69 16.90 -9.92
CA GLN A 606 5.52 16.03 -9.98
C GLN A 606 5.89 14.54 -10.14
N ASP A 607 7.01 14.25 -10.82
CA ASP A 607 7.44 12.87 -11.12
C ASP A 607 8.76 12.51 -10.42
N LEU A 608 9.28 13.38 -9.55
CA LEU A 608 10.46 13.16 -8.70
C LEU A 608 10.26 12.03 -7.67
N LEU A 609 9.00 11.71 -7.39
CA LEU A 609 8.61 10.57 -6.54
C LEU A 609 8.48 9.25 -7.32
N GLY A 610 8.66 9.28 -8.64
CA GLY A 610 8.72 8.09 -9.47
C GLY A 610 10.07 7.38 -9.30
N TYR A 611 10.04 6.04 -9.22
CA TYR A 611 11.23 5.21 -9.01
C TYR A 611 12.34 5.48 -10.03
N ASP A 612 12.02 5.49 -11.33
CA ASP A 612 13.01 5.68 -12.41
C ASP A 612 13.67 7.06 -12.34
N THR A 613 12.89 8.12 -12.11
CA THR A 613 13.40 9.49 -11.92
C THR A 613 14.30 9.59 -10.69
N MET A 614 13.93 8.92 -9.60
CA MET A 614 14.70 8.92 -8.35
C MET A 614 16.01 8.16 -8.51
N LYS A 615 16.00 7.00 -9.17
CA LYS A 615 17.21 6.22 -9.49
C LYS A 615 18.19 7.07 -10.30
N GLY A 616 17.75 7.65 -11.43
CA GLY A 616 18.60 8.52 -12.25
C GLY A 616 19.09 9.77 -11.48
N THR A 617 18.28 10.31 -10.56
CA THR A 617 18.72 11.44 -9.71
C THR A 617 19.85 11.03 -8.77
N ILE A 618 19.79 9.83 -8.18
CA ILE A 618 20.83 9.32 -7.28
C ILE A 618 22.13 9.09 -8.07
N GLU A 619 22.06 8.45 -9.23
CA GLU A 619 23.23 8.22 -10.09
C GLU A 619 23.91 9.54 -10.51
N VAL A 620 23.13 10.56 -10.89
CA VAL A 620 23.66 11.90 -11.19
C VAL A 620 24.36 12.50 -9.96
N LEU A 621 23.81 12.34 -8.76
CA LEU A 621 24.42 12.86 -7.54
C LEU A 621 25.75 12.17 -7.22
N GLU A 622 25.84 10.85 -7.39
CA GLU A 622 27.08 10.08 -7.20
C GLU A 622 28.17 10.55 -8.18
N VAL A 623 27.83 10.77 -9.45
CA VAL A 623 28.78 11.31 -10.44
C VAL A 623 29.18 12.75 -10.07
N CYS A 624 28.25 13.59 -9.61
CA CYS A 624 28.57 14.95 -9.19
C CYS A 624 29.49 14.99 -7.97
N GLU A 625 29.31 14.10 -6.99
CA GLU A 625 30.20 13.95 -5.85
C GLU A 625 31.64 13.62 -6.32
N HIS A 626 31.77 12.70 -7.27
CA HIS A 626 33.08 12.37 -7.85
C HIS A 626 33.70 13.55 -8.62
N GLN A 627 32.92 14.28 -9.41
CA GLN A 627 33.40 15.46 -10.13
C GLN A 627 33.82 16.60 -9.18
N TRP A 628 33.06 16.85 -8.12
CA TRP A 628 33.41 17.87 -7.11
C TRP A 628 34.67 17.49 -6.34
N THR A 629 34.80 16.24 -5.91
CA THR A 629 36.01 15.79 -5.20
C THR A 629 37.27 15.88 -6.07
N LYS A 630 37.17 15.57 -7.36
CA LYS A 630 38.27 15.78 -8.32
C LYS A 630 38.57 17.27 -8.53
N PHE A 631 37.55 18.10 -8.64
CA PHE A 631 37.71 19.55 -8.80
C PHE A 631 38.32 20.21 -7.56
N LEU A 632 37.98 19.78 -6.35
CA LEU A 632 38.52 20.29 -5.09
C LEU A 632 39.98 19.86 -4.82
N ARG A 633 40.48 18.83 -5.53
CA ARG A 633 41.88 18.37 -5.44
C ARG A 633 42.82 19.07 -6.41
N LEU A 634 42.26 19.72 -7.44
CA LEU A 634 42.98 20.55 -8.41
C LEU A 634 42.99 22.00 -7.93
#